data_AF-A0A9P0JHP4-F1
#
_entry.id   AF-A0A9P0JHP4-F1
#
_cell.length_a   1.000
_cell.length_b   1.000
_cell.length_c   1.000
_cell.angle_alpha   90.00
_cell.angle_beta   90.00
_cell.angle_gamma   90.00
#
_symmetry.space_group_name_H-M   'P 1'
#
loop_
_entity.id
_entity.type
_entity.pdbx_description
1 polymer ?
#
loop_
_entity_poly.entity_id
_entity_poly.type
_entity_poly.pdbx_seq_one_letter_code
_entity_poly.pdbx_strand_id
1 'polypeptide(L)'
;MNAAGGFVPPMIIFPRKNSSEQLKKGAPPGTLFAFHPSGWIQTELFTKWFDHLLERTNPTKDSPVLLILGRHHTHTRNIDVVIKARENSYIA
;
A
#
# COMPACT_ATOMS: atom_id res chain seq x y z
N MET A 1 -8.97 -8.89 3.49
CA MET A 1 -9.74 -9.42 4.62
C MET A 1 -9.20 -10.81 4.92
N ASN A 2 -8.95 -11.15 6.17
CA ASN A 2 -8.55 -12.50 6.60
C ASN A 2 -9.76 -13.22 7.22
N ALA A 3 -9.58 -14.50 7.57
CA ALA A 3 -10.66 -15.33 8.14
C ALA A 3 -11.21 -14.80 9.47
N ALA A 4 -10.42 -14.04 10.23
CA ALA A 4 -10.84 -13.40 11.47
C ALA A 4 -11.57 -12.06 11.26
N GLY A 5 -11.83 -11.67 10.00
CA GLY A 5 -12.48 -10.40 9.64
C GLY A 5 -11.54 -9.19 9.64
N GLY A 6 -10.25 -9.36 9.92
CA GLY A 6 -9.24 -8.31 9.84
C GLY A 6 -8.94 -7.91 8.39
N PHE A 7 -8.65 -6.65 8.14
CA PHE A 7 -8.27 -6.16 6.82
C PHE A 7 -7.10 -5.18 6.92
N VAL A 8 -6.32 -5.08 5.84
CA VAL A 8 -5.33 -4.01 5.69
C VAL A 8 -6.12 -2.72 5.44
N PRO A 9 -5.99 -1.69 6.29
CA PRO A 9 -6.71 -0.43 6.08
C PRO A 9 -6.39 0.16 4.70
N PRO A 10 -7.37 0.78 4.02
CA PRO A 10 -7.17 1.24 2.66
C PRO A 10 -6.19 2.41 2.59
N MET A 11 -5.60 2.62 1.41
CA MET A 11 -5.00 3.89 1.04
C MET A 11 -5.96 4.67 0.15
N ILE A 12 -6.15 5.95 0.44
CA ILE A 12 -6.99 6.87 -0.36
C ILE A 12 -6.09 7.98 -0.91
N ILE A 13 -6.13 8.15 -2.23
CA ILE A 13 -5.36 9.17 -2.95
C ILE A 13 -6.33 10.24 -3.46
N PHE A 14 -6.15 11.48 -3.02
CA PHE A 14 -6.96 12.62 -3.49
C PHE A 14 -6.25 13.39 -4.62
N PRO A 15 -6.97 13.81 -5.68
CA PRO A 15 -6.42 14.55 -6.83
C PRO A 15 -6.15 16.02 -6.48
N ARG A 16 -5.22 16.27 -5.56
CA ARG A 16 -4.82 17.60 -5.10
C ARG A 16 -3.45 17.56 -4.44
N LYS A 17 -2.83 18.73 -4.25
CA LYS A 17 -1.51 18.84 -3.62
C LYS A 17 -1.57 18.88 -2.08
N ASN A 18 -2.55 19.60 -1.53
CA ASN A 18 -2.58 19.91 -0.09
C ASN A 18 -3.52 18.96 0.67
N SER A 19 -3.18 18.61 1.91
CA SER A 19 -4.08 17.85 2.78
C SER A 19 -5.31 18.67 3.21
N SER A 20 -6.33 17.99 3.71
CA SER A 20 -7.46 18.58 4.44
C SER A 20 -8.03 17.53 5.39
N GLU A 21 -8.23 17.88 6.66
CA GLU A 21 -8.79 16.96 7.65
C GLU A 21 -10.25 16.60 7.36
N GLN A 22 -10.99 17.50 6.71
CA GLN A 22 -12.36 17.23 6.28
C GLN A 22 -12.45 16.05 5.32
N LEU A 23 -11.43 15.86 4.47
CA LEU A 23 -11.37 14.75 3.51
C LEU A 23 -11.13 13.39 4.17
N LYS A 24 -10.66 13.39 5.42
CA LYS A 24 -10.37 12.17 6.18
C LYS A 24 -11.56 11.72 7.03
N LYS A 25 -12.59 12.57 7.16
CA LYS A 25 -13.73 12.34 8.04
C LYS A 25 -14.50 11.09 7.62
N GLY A 26 -14.75 10.20 8.58
CA GLY A 26 -15.53 8.98 8.37
C GLY A 26 -14.75 7.83 7.71
N ALA A 27 -13.46 8.00 7.44
CA ALA A 27 -12.64 6.90 6.95
C ALA A 27 -12.42 5.83 8.03
N PRO A 28 -12.24 4.56 7.64
CA PRO A 28 -11.86 3.50 8.56
C PRO A 28 -10.59 3.84 9.37
N PRO A 29 -10.48 3.39 10.62
CA PRO A 29 -9.25 3.53 11.39
C PRO A 29 -8.04 2.95 10.66
N GLY A 30 -6.92 3.67 10.69
CA GLY A 30 -5.67 3.26 10.03
C GLY A 30 -5.62 3.52 8.52
N THR A 31 -6.65 4.13 7.92
CA THR A 31 -6.59 4.55 6.51
C THR A 31 -5.38 5.44 6.25
N LEU A 32 -4.62 5.11 5.21
CA LEU A 32 -3.51 5.91 4.73
C LEU A 32 -4.03 6.96 3.75
N PHE A 33 -3.73 8.24 3.99
CA PHE A 33 -4.13 9.31 3.09
C PHE A 33 -2.95 9.86 2.30
N ALA A 34 -3.12 10.01 1.00
CA ALA A 34 -2.16 10.64 0.11
C ALA A 34 -2.82 11.69 -0.77
N PHE A 35 -2.02 12.65 -1.22
CA PHE A 35 -2.46 13.79 -2.00
C PHE A 35 -1.48 13.94 -3.16
N HIS A 36 -1.98 13.77 -4.38
CA HIS A 36 -1.20 14.00 -5.59
C HIS A 36 -2.08 14.69 -6.63
N PRO A 37 -1.62 15.73 -7.35
CA PRO A 37 -2.44 16.48 -8.31
C PRO A 37 -3.15 15.61 -9.35
N SER A 38 -2.52 14.50 -9.77
CA SER A 38 -3.11 13.59 -10.76
C SER A 38 -4.21 12.69 -10.19
N GLY A 39 -4.28 12.49 -8.87
CA GLY A 39 -5.14 11.49 -8.22
C GLY A 39 -4.72 10.04 -8.42
N TRP A 40 -3.75 9.79 -9.31
CA TRP A 40 -3.24 8.46 -9.61
C TRP A 40 -2.09 8.07 -8.68
N ILE A 41 -1.95 6.77 -8.45
CA ILE A 41 -0.80 6.22 -7.74
C ILE A 41 0.50 6.56 -8.50
N GLN A 42 1.49 7.04 -7.76
CA GLN A 42 2.85 7.26 -8.25
C GLN A 42 3.78 6.22 -7.61
N THR A 43 4.99 6.07 -8.14
CA THR A 43 5.98 5.11 -7.63
C THR A 43 6.22 5.29 -6.12
N GLU A 44 6.38 6.52 -5.66
CA GLU A 44 6.65 6.86 -4.25
C GLU A 44 5.45 6.56 -3.36
N LEU A 45 4.24 6.85 -3.86
CA LEU A 45 3.00 6.52 -3.16
C LEU A 45 2.79 5.01 -3.05
N PHE A 46 3.20 4.26 -4.08
CA PHE A 46 3.16 2.81 -4.05
C PHE A 46 4.17 2.23 -3.06
N THR A 47 5.39 2.77 -2.98
CA THR A 47 6.36 2.36 -1.95
C THR A 47 5.79 2.58 -0.55
N LYS A 48 5.16 3.75 -0.31
CA LYS A 48 4.49 4.04 0.97
C LYS A 48 3.33 3.08 1.28
N TRP A 49 2.54 2.72 0.26
CA TRP A 49 1.49 1.71 0.40
C TRP A 49 2.07 0.34 0.77
N PHE A 50 3.20 -0.04 0.16
CA PHE A 50 3.84 -1.31 0.42
C PHE A 50 4.37 -1.40 1.86
N ASP A 51 4.94 -0.32 2.39
CA ASP A 51 5.35 -0.24 3.79
C ASP A 51 4.16 -0.43 4.74
N HIS A 52 3.04 0.24 4.45
CA HIS A 52 1.79 0.05 5.19
C HIS A 52 1.25 -1.39 5.08
N LEU A 53 1.42 -2.06 3.94
CA LEU A 53 1.05 -3.47 3.78
C LEU A 53 1.95 -4.37 4.64
N LEU A 54 3.26 -4.14 4.65
CA LEU A 54 4.24 -4.88 5.44
C LEU A 54 3.95 -4.80 6.94
N GLU A 55 3.70 -3.60 7.46
CA GLU A 55 3.35 -3.38 8.87
C GLU A 55 2.09 -4.14 9.32
N ARG A 56 1.17 -4.41 8.39
CA ARG A 56 -0.13 -5.02 8.70
C ARG A 56 -0.19 -6.52 8.50
N THR A 57 0.68 -7.05 7.65
CA THR A 57 0.68 -8.48 7.29
C THR A 57 1.73 -9.28 8.04
N ASN A 58 2.82 -8.64 8.49
CA ASN A 58 3.93 -9.26 9.23
C ASN A 58 4.33 -10.66 8.71
N PRO A 59 4.67 -10.76 7.41
CA PRO A 59 5.01 -12.03 6.77
C PRO A 59 6.26 -12.67 7.40
N THR A 60 6.31 -14.00 7.40
CA THR A 60 7.46 -14.78 7.84
C THR A 60 7.85 -15.80 6.78
N LYS A 61 9.02 -16.43 6.91
CA LYS A 61 9.45 -17.49 5.99
C LYS A 61 8.49 -18.69 5.99
N ASP A 62 7.88 -19.00 7.13
CA ASP A 62 6.95 -20.11 7.29
C ASP A 62 5.52 -19.75 6.85
N SER A 63 5.20 -18.46 6.78
CA SER A 63 3.90 -17.93 6.35
C SER A 63 4.10 -16.71 5.44
N PRO A 64 4.55 -16.92 4.18
CA PRO A 64 4.80 -15.84 3.24
C PRO A 64 3.49 -15.22 2.73
N VAL A 65 3.59 -14.01 2.17
CA VAL A 65 2.46 -13.33 1.51
C VAL A 65 2.63 -13.37 0.00
N LEU A 66 1.62 -13.90 -0.70
CA LEU A 66 1.55 -13.85 -2.17
C LEU A 66 1.03 -12.47 -2.61
N LEU A 67 1.85 -11.74 -3.36
CA LEU A 67 1.57 -10.40 -3.87
C LEU A 67 1.28 -10.43 -5.37
N ILE A 68 0.01 -10.27 -5.74
CA ILE A 68 -0.43 -10.21 -7.14
C ILE A 68 -0.67 -8.76 -7.53
N LEU A 69 0.05 -8.28 -8.54
CA LEU A 69 -0.01 -6.89 -9.02
C LEU A 69 -0.35 -6.84 -10.51
N GLY A 70 -1.08 -5.81 -10.92
CA GLY A 70 -1.31 -5.52 -12.33
C GLY A 70 -0.04 -5.04 -13.05
N ARG A 71 -0.03 -5.09 -14.39
CA ARG A 71 1.11 -4.70 -15.25
C ARG A 71 1.35 -3.18 -15.35
N HIS A 72 1.06 -2.41 -14.30
CA HIS A 72 1.24 -0.96 -14.33
C HIS A 72 2.67 -0.55 -13.97
N HIS A 73 3.19 0.48 -14.66
CA HIS A 73 4.60 0.90 -14.56
C HIS A 73 5.05 1.23 -13.13
N THR A 74 4.16 1.80 -12.32
CA THR A 74 4.46 2.20 -10.92
C THR A 74 4.80 1.03 -10.01
N HIS A 75 4.43 -0.19 -10.39
CA HIS A 75 4.70 -1.40 -9.61
C HIS A 75 5.71 -2.32 -10.30
N THR A 76 5.73 -2.33 -11.64
CA THR A 76 6.65 -3.20 -12.40
C THR A 76 8.06 -2.64 -12.53
N ARG A 77 8.26 -1.32 -12.34
CA ARG A 77 9.58 -0.65 -12.41
C ARG A 77 10.04 -0.04 -11.09
N ASN A 78 9.41 -0.42 -9.98
CA ASN A 78 9.80 0.04 -8.65
C ASN A 78 10.76 -0.97 -8.00
N ILE A 79 12.07 -0.77 -8.21
CA ILE A 79 13.10 -1.70 -7.71
C ILE A 79 13.13 -1.78 -6.18
N ASP A 80 12.84 -0.68 -5.49
CA ASP A 80 12.84 -0.62 -4.03
C ASP A 80 11.80 -1.56 -3.44
N VAL A 81 10.58 -1.57 -4.01
CA VAL A 81 9.52 -2.50 -3.59
C VAL A 81 9.88 -3.95 -3.93
N VAL A 82 10.50 -4.20 -5.08
CA VAL A 82 10.92 -5.57 -5.46
C VAL A 82 11.96 -6.11 -4.48
N ILE A 83 12.96 -5.31 -4.12
CA ILE A 83 13.99 -5.70 -3.14
C ILE A 83 13.33 -5.93 -1.78
N LYS A 84 12.53 -4.96 -1.30
CA LYS A 84 11.87 -5.04 0.01
C LYS A 84 10.94 -6.25 0.10
N ALA A 85 10.20 -6.56 -0.97
CA ALA A 85 9.35 -7.75 -1.03
C ALA A 85 10.15 -9.04 -0.82
N ARG A 86 11.27 -9.20 -1.55
CA ARG A 86 12.14 -10.38 -1.43
C ARG A 86 12.74 -10.53 -0.02
N GLU A 87 13.13 -9.42 0.60
CA GLU A 87 13.70 -9.42 1.95
C GLU A 87 12.67 -9.74 3.03
N ASN A 88 11.40 -9.43 2.80
CA ASN A 88 10.32 -9.54 3.79
C ASN A 88 9.33 -10.67 3.48
N SER A 89 9.79 -11.80 2.93
CA SER A 89 8.96 -13.00 2.72
C SER A 89 7.68 -12.76 1.91
N TYR A 90 7.71 -11.79 0.98
CA TYR A 90 6.72 -11.68 -0.07
C TYR A 90 7.16 -12.48 -1.29
N ILE A 91 6.20 -13.19 -1.87
CA ILE A 91 6.37 -13.96 -3.11
C ILE A 91 5.44 -13.39 -4.19
N ALA A 92 5.84 -13.46 -5.45
CA ALA A 92 5.12 -12.92 -6.60
C ALA A 92 4.91 -13.99 -7.67
#